data_AF-F6FV03-F1
#
_entry.id   AF-F6FV03-F1
#
_cell.length_a   1.000
_cell.length_b   1.000
_cell.length_c   1.000
_cell.angle_alpha   90.00
_cell.angle_beta   90.00
_cell.angle_gamma   90.00
#
_symmetry.space_group_name_H-M   'P 1'
#
loop_
_entity.id
_entity.type
_entity.pdbx_description
1 polymer ?
#
loop_
_entity_poly.entity_id
_entity_poly.type
_entity_poly.pdbx_seq_one_letter_code
_entity_poly.pdbx_strand_id
1 'polypeptide(L)'
;MGSGRSAVTAAIGTLLLGGCASVLGTVEENPPGGPGNGGAGGEAATCVDWVLHATPVEAARDNLAVRATVVGPAGTQRVWGVDGALWELDVAEVLVGTGVEAGERVTVLSTPETCSSATYPSGDPLDVEGEVVVILHDDAEHGLRTVTPFDGVVTPGPDGGLPASWPAGHPGL
;
A
#
# COMPACT_ATOMS: atom_id res chain seq x y z
N MET A 1 -32.50 13.83 -41.92
CA MET A 1 -32.74 12.65 -42.80
C MET A 1 -31.48 11.79 -42.76
N GLY A 2 -31.58 10.51 -42.41
CA GLY A 2 -30.45 9.57 -42.45
C GLY A 2 -30.25 8.75 -41.17
N SER A 3 -31.20 7.85 -40.86
CA SER A 3 -31.04 6.78 -39.86
C SER A 3 -29.99 5.76 -40.28
N GLY A 4 -29.30 5.17 -39.30
CA GLY A 4 -28.50 3.95 -39.49
C GLY A 4 -28.23 3.24 -38.17
N ARG A 5 -29.21 2.44 -37.71
CA ARG A 5 -29.04 1.45 -36.63
C ARG A 5 -28.63 0.12 -37.26
N SER A 6 -27.62 -0.56 -36.71
CA SER A 6 -27.43 -2.00 -36.89
C SER A 6 -27.23 -2.67 -35.53
N ALA A 7 -28.21 -3.48 -35.16
CA ALA A 7 -28.14 -4.48 -34.11
C ALA A 7 -27.65 -5.79 -34.73
N VAL A 8 -26.79 -6.52 -34.02
CA VAL A 8 -26.45 -7.91 -34.34
C VAL A 8 -26.98 -8.79 -33.22
N THR A 9 -27.84 -9.73 -33.61
CA THR A 9 -28.51 -10.74 -32.80
C THR A 9 -27.96 -12.12 -33.18
N ALA A 10 -28.07 -13.06 -32.22
CA ALA A 10 -27.97 -14.52 -32.31
C ALA A 10 -26.56 -15.10 -32.07
N ALA A 11 -26.38 -16.25 -31.42
CA ALA A 11 -27.34 -17.36 -31.25
C ALA A 11 -27.13 -18.15 -29.94
N ILE A 12 -28.25 -18.71 -29.49
CA ILE A 12 -28.41 -19.71 -28.44
C ILE A 12 -27.91 -21.06 -28.98
N GLY A 13 -27.09 -21.77 -28.21
CA GLY A 13 -26.70 -23.16 -28.46
C GLY A 13 -26.88 -24.00 -27.20
N THR A 14 -28.02 -24.69 -27.11
CA THR A 14 -28.33 -25.73 -26.12
C THR A 14 -28.44 -27.06 -26.85
N LEU A 15 -27.73 -28.12 -26.38
CA LEU A 15 -27.88 -29.58 -26.61
C LEU A 15 -26.53 -30.21 -26.19
N LEU A 16 -26.35 -31.29 -25.41
CA LEU A 16 -27.12 -32.51 -25.13
C LEU A 16 -26.66 -33.17 -23.82
N LEU A 17 -27.56 -33.98 -23.27
CA LEU A 17 -27.36 -34.97 -22.21
C LEU A 17 -26.32 -36.05 -22.55
N GLY A 18 -25.57 -36.53 -21.54
CA GLY A 18 -24.79 -37.77 -21.60
C GLY A 18 -24.20 -38.11 -20.22
N GLY A 19 -24.70 -39.17 -19.59
CA GLY A 19 -24.39 -39.52 -18.20
C GLY A 19 -23.29 -40.57 -17.98
N CYS A 20 -23.09 -40.83 -16.69
CA CYS A 20 -22.51 -42.02 -16.02
C CYS A 20 -21.03 -42.36 -16.24
N ALA A 21 -20.20 -42.10 -15.21
CA ALA A 21 -19.32 -43.13 -14.63
C ALA A 21 -18.81 -42.68 -13.25
N SER A 22 -19.22 -43.41 -12.22
CA SER A 22 -18.63 -43.37 -10.89
C SER A 22 -17.20 -43.90 -10.94
N VAL A 23 -16.23 -43.14 -10.43
CA VAL A 23 -14.94 -43.69 -9.99
C VAL A 23 -14.84 -43.49 -8.49
N LEU A 24 -14.96 -44.60 -7.78
CA LEU A 24 -14.59 -44.78 -6.38
C LEU A 24 -13.07 -44.58 -6.28
N GLY A 25 -12.64 -43.40 -5.87
CA GLY A 25 -11.30 -43.16 -5.35
C GLY A 25 -11.35 -43.33 -3.83
N THR A 26 -10.64 -44.36 -3.34
CA THR A 26 -10.41 -44.60 -1.91
C THR A 26 -9.70 -43.40 -1.30
N VAL A 27 -10.38 -42.73 -0.36
CA VAL A 27 -9.76 -41.72 0.50
C VAL A 27 -8.90 -42.50 1.49
N GLU A 28 -7.58 -42.44 1.32
CA GLU A 28 -6.61 -43.01 2.24
C GLU A 28 -6.64 -42.20 3.54
N GLU A 29 -7.02 -42.87 4.63
CA GLU A 29 -7.07 -42.33 5.98
C GLU A 29 -5.63 -42.02 6.44
N ASN A 30 -5.30 -40.74 6.55
CA ASN A 30 -4.02 -40.29 7.09
C ASN A 30 -4.09 -40.35 8.64
N PRO A 31 -3.20 -41.07 9.34
CA PRO A 31 -3.30 -41.30 10.78
C PRO A 31 -2.96 -40.04 11.61
N PRO A 32 -3.51 -39.90 12.84
CA PRO A 32 -3.14 -38.83 13.75
C PRO A 32 -1.88 -39.24 14.54
N GLY A 33 -0.76 -38.55 14.36
CA GLY A 33 0.42 -38.84 15.18
C GLY A 33 1.69 -38.07 14.82
N GLY A 34 1.87 -36.91 15.45
CA GLY A 34 3.19 -36.29 15.59
C GLY A 34 3.08 -34.81 15.94
N PRO A 35 3.72 -34.32 17.02
CA PRO A 35 3.89 -32.89 17.22
C PRO A 35 4.90 -32.39 16.18
N GLY A 36 4.39 -32.02 15.01
CA GLY A 36 5.14 -31.27 14.04
C GLY A 36 5.49 -29.93 14.66
N ASN A 37 6.73 -29.82 15.14
CA ASN A 37 7.34 -28.54 15.47
C ASN A 37 7.50 -27.79 14.14
N GLY A 38 6.41 -27.13 13.72
CA GLY A 38 6.37 -26.26 12.56
C GLY A 38 7.23 -25.04 12.86
N GLY A 39 8.53 -25.17 12.61
CA GLY A 39 9.42 -24.04 12.50
C GLY A 39 8.94 -23.20 11.32
N ALA A 40 8.04 -22.26 11.59
CA ALA A 40 7.78 -21.15 10.70
C ALA A 40 9.12 -20.43 10.55
N GLY A 41 9.78 -20.64 9.42
CA GLY A 41 10.93 -19.84 9.02
C GLY A 41 10.46 -18.42 8.74
N GLY A 42 10.19 -17.65 9.78
CA GLY A 42 10.05 -16.21 9.67
C GLY A 42 11.40 -15.66 9.24
N GLU A 43 11.45 -15.00 8.11
CA GLU A 43 12.65 -14.25 7.70
C GLU A 43 13.02 -13.28 8.83
N ALA A 44 14.30 -13.21 9.17
CA ALA A 44 14.77 -12.31 10.20
C ALA A 44 14.52 -10.86 9.78
N ALA A 45 13.91 -10.07 10.67
CA ALA A 45 13.71 -8.65 10.46
C ALA A 45 15.06 -7.92 10.40
N THR A 46 15.21 -7.04 9.40
CA THR A 46 16.37 -6.15 9.29
C THR A 46 16.02 -4.83 9.94
N CYS A 47 16.76 -4.46 10.98
CA CYS A 47 16.62 -3.15 11.62
C CYS A 47 17.30 -2.08 10.73
N VAL A 48 16.49 -1.18 10.19
CA VAL A 48 16.88 -0.08 9.31
C VAL A 48 17.03 1.19 10.17
N ASP A 49 18.16 1.86 10.04
CA ASP A 49 18.41 3.16 10.67
C ASP A 49 17.87 4.27 9.77
N TRP A 50 16.95 5.07 10.29
CA TRP A 50 16.21 6.07 9.52
C TRP A 50 16.87 7.44 9.65
N VAL A 51 17.04 8.13 8.53
CA VAL A 51 17.42 9.55 8.53
C VAL A 51 16.22 10.37 9.02
N LEU A 52 16.46 11.27 9.97
CA LEU A 52 15.49 12.29 10.36
C LEU A 52 15.74 13.57 9.58
N HIS A 53 14.69 14.15 9.01
CA HIS A 53 14.74 15.42 8.30
C HIS A 53 14.31 16.55 9.21
N ALA A 54 14.94 17.72 9.11
CA ALA A 54 14.61 18.85 9.97
C ALA A 54 13.27 19.51 9.59
N THR A 55 12.87 19.40 8.32
CA THR A 55 11.60 19.97 7.81
C THR A 55 10.96 19.09 6.74
N PRO A 56 9.63 19.22 6.51
CA PRO A 56 8.95 18.55 5.39
C PRO A 56 9.53 18.94 4.03
N VAL A 57 9.93 20.20 3.87
CA VAL A 57 10.58 20.69 2.64
C VAL A 57 11.91 19.98 2.39
N GLU A 58 12.68 19.69 3.44
CA GLU A 58 13.93 18.94 3.33
C GLU A 58 13.67 17.48 2.94
N ALA A 59 12.70 16.82 3.59
CA ALA A 59 12.31 15.45 3.25
C ALA A 59 11.84 15.31 1.80
N ALA A 60 11.18 16.35 1.25
CA ALA A 60 10.69 16.35 -0.13
C ALA A 60 11.75 16.63 -1.21
N ARG A 61 12.97 17.08 -0.87
CA ARG A 61 13.94 17.58 -1.88
C ARG A 61 14.29 16.57 -2.98
N ASP A 62 14.50 15.32 -2.60
CA ASP A 62 14.88 14.22 -3.49
C ASP A 62 13.78 13.16 -3.61
N ASN A 63 12.55 13.52 -3.21
CA ASN A 63 11.41 12.62 -3.11
C ASN A 63 10.18 13.23 -3.82
N LEU A 64 9.16 12.41 -4.03
CA LEU A 64 7.85 12.85 -4.50
C LEU A 64 7.07 13.41 -3.32
N ALA A 65 6.38 14.53 -3.49
CA ALA A 65 5.41 15.02 -2.51
C ALA A 65 4.07 15.28 -3.21
N VAL A 66 3.01 14.69 -2.67
CA VAL A 66 1.65 14.83 -3.21
C VAL A 66 0.71 15.31 -2.12
N ARG A 67 -0.27 16.12 -2.49
CA ARG A 67 -1.47 16.31 -1.69
C ARG A 67 -2.50 15.27 -2.13
N ALA A 68 -2.98 14.46 -1.20
CA ALA A 68 -3.84 13.34 -1.49
C ALA A 68 -4.88 13.13 -0.39
N THR A 69 -5.98 12.46 -0.73
CA THR A 69 -6.93 11.91 0.23
C THR A 69 -6.64 10.44 0.43
N VAL A 70 -6.52 9.99 1.68
CA VAL A 70 -6.41 8.56 1.98
C VAL A 70 -7.78 7.91 1.76
N VAL A 71 -7.84 6.94 0.86
CA VAL A 71 -9.07 6.21 0.50
C VAL A 71 -9.32 5.07 1.49
N GLY A 72 -8.26 4.38 1.89
CA GLY A 72 -8.33 3.29 2.85
C GLY A 72 -7.24 2.23 2.65
N PRO A 73 -7.28 1.14 3.44
CA PRO A 73 -6.29 0.09 3.38
C PRO A 73 -6.39 -0.71 2.07
N ALA A 74 -5.23 -1.02 1.50
CA ALA A 74 -5.06 -1.77 0.25
C ALA A 74 -4.49 -3.18 0.45
N GLY A 75 -4.00 -3.49 1.66
CA GLY A 75 -3.42 -4.79 1.99
C GLY A 75 -2.16 -4.65 2.84
N THR A 76 -1.28 -5.64 2.75
CA THR A 76 0.05 -5.62 3.39
C THR A 76 1.11 -6.11 2.42
N GLN A 77 2.34 -5.64 2.61
CA GLN A 77 3.51 -6.07 1.86
C GLN A 77 4.65 -6.34 2.84
N ARG A 78 5.40 -7.42 2.60
CA ARG A 78 6.58 -7.74 3.39
C ARG A 78 7.76 -6.91 2.92
N VAL A 79 8.37 -6.18 3.84
CA VAL A 79 9.50 -5.28 3.61
C VAL A 79 10.48 -5.40 4.78
N TRP A 80 11.77 -5.60 4.50
CA TRP A 80 12.82 -5.82 5.53
C TRP A 80 12.48 -6.89 6.59
N GLY A 81 11.73 -7.93 6.21
CA GLY A 81 11.34 -9.02 7.11
C GLY A 81 10.21 -8.68 8.09
N VAL A 82 9.54 -7.54 7.93
CA VAL A 82 8.31 -7.17 8.64
C VAL A 82 7.18 -6.87 7.66
N ASP A 83 5.93 -6.92 8.12
CA ASP A 83 4.78 -6.58 7.28
C ASP A 83 4.51 -5.08 7.41
N GLY A 84 4.52 -4.36 6.29
CA GLY A 84 4.06 -2.97 6.20
C GLY A 84 2.67 -2.89 5.57
N ALA A 85 1.87 -1.91 5.98
CA ALA A 85 0.54 -1.68 5.47
C ALA A 85 0.57 -0.95 4.12
N LEU A 86 -0.27 -1.39 3.18
CA LEU A 86 -0.52 -0.72 1.93
C LEU A 86 -1.80 0.11 2.04
N TRP A 87 -1.79 1.30 1.42
CA TRP A 87 -2.89 2.24 1.43
C TRP A 87 -3.19 2.75 0.01
N GLU A 88 -4.46 2.94 -0.31
CA GLU A 88 -4.90 3.60 -1.54
C GLU A 88 -5.05 5.10 -1.29
N LEU A 89 -4.47 5.92 -2.17
CA LEU A 89 -4.51 7.37 -2.10
C LEU A 89 -5.06 7.95 -3.40
N ASP A 90 -5.97 8.92 -3.29
CA ASP A 90 -6.41 9.75 -4.42
C ASP A 90 -5.58 11.03 -4.48
N VAL A 91 -4.79 11.19 -5.52
CA VAL A 91 -3.86 12.30 -5.69
C VAL A 91 -4.60 13.52 -6.18
N ALA A 92 -4.70 14.55 -5.34
CA ALA A 92 -5.32 15.81 -5.70
C ALA A 92 -4.34 16.71 -6.46
N GLU A 93 -3.08 16.77 -6.02
CA GLU A 93 -2.05 17.62 -6.62
C GLU A 93 -0.65 17.03 -6.37
N VAL A 94 0.25 17.21 -7.34
CA VAL A 94 1.68 16.90 -7.21
C VAL A 94 2.41 18.19 -6.83
N LEU A 95 3.03 18.21 -5.64
CA LEU A 95 3.69 19.39 -5.09
C LEU A 95 5.18 19.44 -5.47
N VAL A 96 5.84 18.28 -5.44
CA VAL A 96 7.28 18.11 -5.76
C VAL A 96 7.48 16.76 -6.44
N GLY A 97 8.42 16.69 -7.39
CA GLY A 97 8.81 15.43 -8.04
C GLY A 97 7.95 15.07 -9.26
N THR A 98 8.12 13.85 -9.73
CA THR A 98 7.45 13.27 -10.91
C THR A 98 7.15 11.79 -10.66
N GLY A 99 6.39 11.15 -11.55
CA GLY A 99 6.10 9.70 -11.48
C GLY A 99 4.67 9.38 -11.08
N VAL A 100 3.91 10.39 -10.65
CA VAL A 100 2.47 10.35 -10.36
C VAL A 100 1.84 11.59 -10.94
N GLU A 101 0.57 11.52 -11.36
CA GLU A 101 -0.19 12.66 -11.87
C GLU A 101 -1.39 13.03 -10.98
N ALA A 102 -1.82 14.29 -11.05
CA ALA A 102 -3.05 14.72 -10.38
C ALA A 102 -4.27 13.99 -10.96
N GLY A 103 -5.15 13.51 -10.09
CA GLY A 103 -6.32 12.68 -10.44
C GLY A 103 -6.01 11.18 -10.50
N GLU A 104 -4.76 10.77 -10.30
CA GLU A 104 -4.38 9.36 -10.22
C GLU A 104 -4.75 8.76 -8.86
N ARG A 105 -5.07 7.46 -8.85
CA ARG A 105 -5.14 6.65 -7.63
C ARG A 105 -3.89 5.79 -7.55
N VAL A 106 -3.17 5.89 -6.44
CA VAL A 106 -1.90 5.19 -6.21
C VAL A 106 -1.96 4.33 -4.94
N THR A 107 -1.28 3.19 -4.98
CA THR A 107 -1.03 2.36 -3.80
C THR A 107 0.31 2.76 -3.18
N VAL A 108 0.32 3.03 -1.88
CA VAL A 108 1.51 3.44 -1.12
C VAL A 108 1.75 2.48 0.04
N LEU A 109 3.00 2.07 0.21
CA LEU A 109 3.46 1.39 1.41
C LEU A 109 3.75 2.39 2.55
N SER A 110 3.07 2.23 3.67
CA SER A 110 3.43 2.94 4.90
C SER A 110 4.70 2.31 5.46
N THR A 111 5.83 3.04 5.39
CA THR A 111 7.13 2.51 5.81
C THR A 111 7.10 2.14 7.30
N PRO A 112 7.32 0.86 7.65
CA PRO A 112 7.22 0.41 9.03
C PRO A 112 8.48 0.72 9.85
N GLU A 113 8.33 0.83 11.17
CA GLU A 113 9.46 0.82 12.09
C GLU A 113 10.00 -0.61 12.22
N THR A 114 11.28 -0.80 11.90
CA THR A 114 11.92 -2.14 11.86
C THR A 114 12.81 -2.43 13.08
N CYS A 115 13.06 -1.42 13.93
CA CYS A 115 13.91 -1.51 15.11
C CYS A 115 13.13 -1.43 16.43
N SER A 116 11.81 -1.57 16.38
CA SER A 116 10.93 -1.50 17.55
C SER A 116 10.21 -2.84 17.75
N SER A 117 9.45 -2.97 18.85
CA SER A 117 8.72 -4.20 19.17
C SER A 117 7.41 -4.38 18.39
N ALA A 118 7.00 -3.40 17.59
CA ALA A 118 5.76 -3.40 16.82
C ALA A 118 5.95 -2.61 15.51
N THR A 119 5.28 -3.00 14.43
CA THR A 119 5.41 -2.34 13.12
C THR A 119 5.15 -0.83 13.16
N TYR A 120 4.14 -0.40 13.93
CA TYR A 120 3.71 0.98 14.09
C TYR A 120 3.42 1.29 15.56
N PRO A 121 4.45 1.51 16.40
CA PRO A 121 4.26 1.67 17.85
C PRO A 121 3.44 2.93 18.21
N SER A 122 3.42 3.94 17.33
CA SER A 122 2.62 5.15 17.48
C SER A 122 1.35 5.17 16.61
N GLY A 123 1.02 4.06 15.95
CA GLY A 123 -0.02 4.00 14.92
C GLY A 123 0.55 4.23 13.51
N ASP A 124 -0.17 3.79 12.50
CA ASP A 124 0.22 3.97 11.10
C ASP A 124 -0.02 5.43 10.68
N PRO A 125 0.98 6.15 10.17
CA PRO A 125 0.82 7.55 9.78
C PRO A 125 -0.19 7.77 8.64
N LEU A 126 -0.52 6.74 7.86
CA LEU A 126 -1.55 6.80 6.82
C LEU A 126 -2.94 6.38 7.31
N ASP A 127 -3.10 5.91 8.56
CA ASP A 127 -4.41 5.66 9.18
C ASP A 127 -5.03 6.96 9.69
N VAL A 128 -5.32 7.85 8.74
CA VAL A 128 -5.87 9.18 8.97
C VAL A 128 -7.03 9.44 8.02
N GLU A 129 -7.98 10.24 8.48
CA GLU A 129 -9.09 10.70 7.65
C GLU A 129 -8.76 12.04 7.00
N GLY A 130 -9.17 12.22 5.74
CA GLY A 130 -9.12 13.49 5.03
C GLY A 130 -7.88 13.69 4.16
N GLU A 131 -7.63 14.96 3.84
CA GLU A 131 -6.55 15.37 2.92
C GLU A 131 -5.24 15.57 3.69
N VAL A 132 -4.17 14.97 3.16
CA VAL A 132 -2.81 15.03 3.71
C VAL A 132 -1.80 15.36 2.62
N VAL A 133 -0.64 15.87 3.02
CA VAL A 133 0.55 15.83 2.17
C VAL A 133 1.34 14.59 2.53
N VAL A 134 1.69 13.79 1.51
CA VAL A 134 2.45 12.55 1.64
C VAL A 134 3.76 12.69 0.88
N ILE A 135 4.86 12.39 1.56
CA ILE A 135 6.23 12.44 1.03
C ILE A 135 6.69 11.01 0.78
N LEU A 136 6.94 10.71 -0.48
CA LEU A 136 7.10 9.38 -1.03
C LEU A 136 8.48 9.17 -1.64
N HIS A 137 9.09 8.05 -1.29
CA HIS A 137 10.22 7.48 -1.99
C HIS A 137 9.72 6.47 -3.02
N ASP A 138 10.21 6.56 -4.25
CA ASP A 138 9.99 5.54 -5.28
C ASP A 138 11.07 4.45 -5.15
N ASP A 139 10.69 3.35 -4.52
CA ASP A 139 11.57 2.23 -4.24
C ASP A 139 11.46 1.20 -5.37
N ALA A 140 12.57 0.85 -6.00
CA ALA A 140 12.55 -0.07 -7.14
C ALA A 140 12.03 -1.48 -6.79
N GLU A 141 12.10 -1.89 -5.53
CA GLU A 141 11.66 -3.22 -5.06
C GLU A 141 10.23 -3.17 -4.49
N HIS A 142 9.86 -2.08 -3.82
CA HIS A 142 8.63 -1.97 -3.05
C HIS A 142 7.62 -0.96 -3.61
N GLY A 143 7.97 -0.23 -4.67
CA GLY A 143 7.15 0.83 -5.24
C GLY A 143 7.12 2.10 -4.38
N LEU A 144 6.03 2.85 -4.47
CA LEU A 144 5.86 4.07 -3.68
C LEU A 144 5.72 3.72 -2.20
N ARG A 145 6.58 4.30 -1.37
CA ARG A 145 6.51 4.19 0.08
C ARG A 145 6.75 5.52 0.77
N THR A 146 6.24 5.72 1.98
CA THR A 146 6.61 6.92 2.74
C THR A 146 8.13 6.98 2.95
N VAL A 147 8.73 8.18 2.92
CA VAL A 147 10.20 8.32 2.95
C VAL A 147 10.83 7.63 4.16
N THR A 148 10.22 7.79 5.34
CA THR A 148 10.55 7.09 6.59
C THR A 148 9.25 6.80 7.37
N PRO A 149 9.30 6.04 8.49
CA PRO A 149 8.13 5.85 9.35
C PRO A 149 7.60 7.14 9.98
N PHE A 150 8.43 8.19 10.06
CA PHE A 150 8.14 9.40 10.83
C PHE A 150 7.93 10.64 9.95
N ASP A 151 8.61 10.71 8.81
CA ASP A 151 8.73 11.93 7.98
C ASP A 151 7.89 11.83 6.70
N GLY A 152 6.85 10.97 6.71
CA GLY A 152 6.10 10.60 5.52
C GLY A 152 4.77 11.32 5.30
N VAL A 153 4.12 11.78 6.36
CA VAL A 153 2.73 12.30 6.30
C VAL A 153 2.61 13.55 7.16
N VAL A 154 2.05 14.62 6.60
CA VAL A 154 1.79 15.87 7.31
C VAL A 154 0.47 16.51 6.87
N THR A 155 -0.11 17.30 7.76
CA THR A 155 -1.21 18.19 7.40
C THR A 155 -0.74 19.20 6.34
N PRO A 156 -1.53 19.48 5.29
CA PRO A 156 -1.18 20.50 4.31
C PRO A 156 -1.01 21.88 4.95
N GLY A 157 -0.16 22.71 4.34
CA GLY A 157 -0.04 24.12 4.70
C GLY A 157 -1.32 24.92 4.44
N PRO A 158 -1.39 26.20 4.87
CA PRO A 158 -2.57 27.05 4.68
C PRO A 158 -2.95 27.27 3.20
N ASP A 159 -2.00 27.10 2.29
CA ASP A 159 -2.16 27.15 0.83
C ASP A 159 -2.41 25.78 0.19
N GLY A 160 -2.51 24.72 1.00
CA GLY A 160 -2.56 23.34 0.54
C GLY A 160 -1.20 22.76 0.16
N GLY A 161 -0.10 23.49 0.36
CA GLY A 161 1.25 23.04 0.01
C GLY A 161 1.93 22.22 1.11
N LEU A 162 3.24 21.99 0.93
CA LEU A 162 4.12 21.43 1.96
C LEU A 162 4.25 22.43 3.12
N PRO A 163 3.99 22.04 4.38
CA PRO A 163 4.23 22.91 5.51
C PRO A 163 5.73 23.19 5.72
N ALA A 164 6.06 24.37 6.24
CA ALA A 164 7.44 24.80 6.45
C ALA A 164 8.14 24.09 7.64
N SER A 165 7.37 23.48 8.54
CA SER A 165 7.86 22.80 9.74
C SER A 165 7.02 21.57 10.07
N TRP A 166 7.63 20.58 10.70
CA TRP A 166 6.92 19.43 11.24
C TRP A 166 5.95 19.85 12.37
N PRO A 167 4.90 19.05 12.63
CA PRO A 167 4.05 19.25 13.80
C PRO A 167 4.84 19.06 15.10
N ALA A 168 4.33 19.64 16.19
CA ALA A 168 4.93 19.45 17.52
C ALA A 168 4.96 17.95 17.90
N GLY A 169 6.06 17.52 18.52
CA GLY A 169 6.26 16.12 18.92
C GLY A 169 6.88 15.24 17.84
N HIS A 170 7.27 15.81 16.70
CA HIS A 170 8.05 15.11 15.69
C HIS A 170 9.44 14.69 16.25
N PRO A 171 9.96 13.48 15.95
CA PRO A 171 11.22 12.98 16.52
C PRO A 171 12.46 13.84 16.23
N GLY A 172 12.41 14.66 15.18
CA GLY A 172 13.49 15.57 14.79
C GLY A 172 13.45 16.97 15.43
N LEU A 173 12.50 17.27 16.34
CA LEU A 173 12.33 18.57 16.99
C LEU A 173 12.67 18.57 18.49
#